data_AF-A0A9E1ZTS6-F1
#
_entry.id   AF-A0A9E1ZTS6-F1
#
_cell.length_a   1.000
_cell.length_b   1.000
_cell.length_c   1.000
_cell.angle_alpha   90.00
_cell.angle_beta   90.00
_cell.angle_gamma   90.00
#
_symmetry.space_group_name_H-M   'P 1'
#
loop_
_entity.id
_entity.type
_entity.pdbx_description
1 polymer ?
#
loop_
_entity_poly.entity_id
_entity_poly.type
_entity_poly.pdbx_seq_one_letter_code
_entity_poly.pdbx_strand_id
1 'polypeptide(L)'
;MDLDKDLEKNQRFLRETEHEIRLTNNKIIHENVAPITSERIVSFAVEIAKLRAQYITAAFDFADKRPLDGLQSDVEIDDLEKCRRGFEEARDAFIALQRAIELGYVTVEYSRGGVR
;
A
#
# COMPACT_ATOMS: atom_id res chain seq x y z
N MET A 1 13.58 -3.65 -44.25
CA MET A 1 12.54 -2.61 -44.10
C MET A 1 11.31 -3.18 -43.40
N ASP A 2 11.51 -3.96 -42.33
CA ASP A 2 10.42 -4.63 -41.57
C ASP A 2 10.50 -4.38 -40.05
N LEU A 3 11.64 -3.89 -39.55
CA LEU A 3 11.83 -3.61 -38.13
C LEU A 3 10.83 -2.57 -37.59
N ASP A 4 10.57 -1.51 -38.36
CA ASP A 4 9.64 -0.44 -37.95
C ASP A 4 8.19 -0.94 -37.89
N LYS A 5 7.77 -1.79 -38.84
CA LYS A 5 6.43 -2.39 -38.86
C LYS A 5 6.22 -3.36 -37.71
N ASP A 6 7.23 -4.15 -37.38
CA ASP A 6 7.16 -5.08 -36.26
C ASP A 6 7.19 -4.34 -34.91
N LEU A 7 7.93 -3.23 -34.81
CA LEU A 7 7.89 -2.35 -33.65
C LEU A 7 6.49 -1.76 -33.45
N GLU A 8 5.84 -1.25 -34.52
CA GLU A 8 4.48 -0.72 -34.45
C GLU A 8 3.45 -1.78 -34.01
N LYS A 9 3.56 -3.02 -34.54
CA LYS A 9 2.71 -4.15 -34.13
C LYS A 9 2.90 -4.48 -32.65
N ASN A 10 4.15 -4.58 -32.20
CA ASN A 10 4.45 -4.87 -30.79
C ASN A 10 3.92 -3.77 -29.87
N GLN A 11 4.10 -2.50 -30.21
CA GLN A 11 3.56 -1.39 -29.43
C GLN A 11 2.03 -1.41 -29.37
N ARG A 12 1.35 -1.77 -30.47
CA ARG A 12 -0.11 -1.93 -30.48
C ARG A 12 -0.55 -3.07 -29.57
N PHE A 13 0.07 -4.22 -29.70
CA PHE A 13 -0.21 -5.39 -28.88
C PHE A 13 -0.01 -5.09 -27.38
N LEU A 14 1.06 -4.39 -27.02
CA LEU A 14 1.32 -3.99 -25.63
C LEU A 14 0.22 -3.06 -25.10
N ARG A 15 -0.21 -2.05 -25.88
CA ARG A 15 -1.30 -1.14 -25.46
C ARG A 15 -2.63 -1.87 -25.28
N GLU A 16 -2.98 -2.77 -26.19
CA GLU A 16 -4.21 -3.58 -26.09
C GLU A 16 -4.14 -4.50 -24.86
N THR A 17 -3.00 -5.16 -24.64
CA THR A 17 -2.76 -6.00 -23.46
C THR A 17 -2.87 -5.19 -22.15
N GLU A 18 -2.24 -4.01 -22.08
CA GLU A 18 -2.32 -3.12 -20.91
C GLU A 18 -3.75 -2.64 -20.65
N HIS A 19 -4.55 -2.42 -21.70
CA HIS A 19 -5.96 -2.07 -21.57
C HIS A 19 -6.76 -3.20 -20.94
N GLU A 20 -6.63 -4.43 -21.45
CA GLU A 20 -7.33 -5.60 -20.94
C GLU A 20 -6.93 -5.93 -19.49
N ILE A 21 -5.63 -5.84 -19.16
CA ILE A 21 -5.13 -6.00 -17.79
C ILE A 21 -5.80 -5.00 -16.85
N ARG A 22 -5.93 -3.73 -17.27
CA ARG A 22 -6.54 -2.68 -16.46
C ARG A 22 -8.01 -2.94 -16.22
N LEU A 23 -8.78 -3.27 -17.26
CA LEU A 23 -10.20 -3.59 -17.14
C LEU A 23 -10.41 -4.80 -16.23
N THR A 24 -9.60 -5.84 -16.39
CA THR A 24 -9.68 -7.06 -15.58
C THR A 24 -9.38 -6.78 -14.11
N ASN A 25 -8.30 -6.07 -13.81
CA ASN A 25 -7.96 -5.70 -12.44
C ASN A 25 -9.05 -4.83 -11.81
N ASN A 26 -9.55 -3.83 -12.54
CA ASN A 26 -10.63 -2.97 -12.05
C ASN A 26 -11.88 -3.76 -11.69
N LYS A 27 -12.32 -4.65 -12.58
CA LYS A 27 -13.45 -5.53 -12.32
C LYS A 27 -13.23 -6.41 -11.09
N ILE A 28 -12.14 -7.17 -11.03
CA ILE A 28 -11.87 -8.13 -9.95
C ILE A 28 -11.76 -7.41 -8.61
N ILE A 29 -11.06 -6.28 -8.55
CA ILE A 29 -10.87 -5.54 -7.30
C ILE A 29 -12.21 -5.02 -6.78
N HIS A 30 -13.02 -4.37 -7.62
CA HIS A 30 -14.31 -3.81 -7.19
C HIS A 30 -15.38 -4.88 -6.90
N GLU A 31 -15.25 -6.10 -7.43
CA GLU A 31 -16.10 -7.25 -7.04
C GLU A 31 -15.78 -7.78 -5.64
N ASN A 32 -14.53 -7.64 -5.17
CA ASN A 32 -14.05 -8.26 -3.93
C ASN A 32 -13.79 -7.27 -2.78
N VAL A 33 -13.61 -6.00 -3.11
CA VAL A 33 -13.27 -4.95 -2.15
C VAL A 33 -14.42 -3.96 -2.09
N ALA A 34 -14.88 -3.64 -0.87
CA ALA A 34 -15.87 -2.59 -0.67
C ALA A 34 -15.44 -1.27 -1.36
N PRO A 35 -16.38 -0.37 -1.70
CA PRO A 35 -16.08 0.86 -2.47
C PRO A 35 -14.90 1.65 -1.91
N ILE A 36 -13.93 1.96 -2.77
CA ILE A 36 -12.70 2.67 -2.38
C ILE A 36 -12.99 4.16 -2.45
N THR A 37 -13.32 4.76 -1.32
CA THR A 37 -13.62 6.19 -1.20
C THR A 37 -12.43 6.98 -0.65
N SER A 38 -12.42 8.29 -0.86
CA SER A 38 -11.42 9.19 -0.26
C SER A 38 -11.35 9.06 1.27
N GLU A 39 -12.48 8.90 1.95
CA GLU A 39 -12.58 8.78 3.40
C GLU A 39 -11.95 7.48 3.89
N ARG A 40 -12.14 6.38 3.16
CA ARG A 40 -11.51 5.09 3.50
C ARG A 40 -10.01 5.12 3.28
N ILE A 41 -9.53 5.78 2.23
CA ILE A 41 -8.09 5.97 1.98
C ILE A 41 -7.47 6.79 3.13
N VAL A 42 -8.10 7.90 3.53
CA VAL A 42 -7.63 8.73 4.66
C VAL A 42 -7.65 7.92 5.96
N SER A 43 -8.72 7.16 6.22
CA SER A 43 -8.82 6.30 7.41
C SER A 43 -7.68 5.27 7.45
N PHE A 44 -7.34 4.66 6.31
CA PHE A 44 -6.21 3.74 6.23
C PHE A 44 -4.87 4.44 6.53
N ALA A 45 -4.64 5.64 5.97
CA ALA A 45 -3.44 6.42 6.27
C ALA A 45 -3.32 6.79 7.76
N VAL A 46 -4.45 7.05 8.44
CA VAL A 46 -4.50 7.27 9.90
C VAL A 46 -4.07 6.03 10.67
N GLU A 47 -4.54 4.83 10.29
CA GLU A 47 -4.10 3.58 10.93
C GLU A 47 -2.59 3.33 10.75
N ILE A 48 -2.04 3.62 9.56
CA ILE A 48 -0.59 3.56 9.34
C ILE A 48 0.16 4.54 10.24
N ALA A 49 -0.37 5.75 10.44
CA ALA A 49 0.24 6.74 11.33
C ALA A 49 0.25 6.25 12.79
N LYS A 50 -0.82 5.59 13.24
CA LYS A 50 -0.87 4.97 14.58
C LYS A 50 0.15 3.84 14.73
N LEU A 51 0.25 2.94 13.75
CA LEU A 51 1.24 1.85 13.75
C LEU A 51 2.67 2.41 13.74
N ARG A 52 2.91 3.48 12.98
CA ARG A 52 4.20 4.17 12.97
C ARG A 52 4.53 4.75 14.35
N ALA A 53 3.57 5.39 15.01
CA ALA A 53 3.76 5.91 16.35
C ALA A 53 4.10 4.78 17.34
N GLN A 54 3.37 3.67 17.29
CA GLN A 54 3.64 2.49 18.14
C GLN A 54 5.06 1.94 17.93
N TYR A 55 5.49 1.79 16.68
CA TYR A 55 6.84 1.30 16.39
C TYR A 55 7.93 2.27 16.87
N ILE A 56 7.75 3.58 16.66
CA ILE A 56 8.70 4.59 17.16
C ILE A 56 8.76 4.57 18.69
N THR A 57 7.62 4.48 19.37
CA THR A 57 7.56 4.33 20.83
C THR A 57 8.30 3.08 21.29
N ALA A 58 8.02 1.92 20.68
CA ALA A 58 8.71 0.67 21.01
C ALA A 58 10.23 0.77 20.78
N ALA A 59 10.67 1.48 19.74
CA ALA A 59 12.09 1.69 19.46
C ALA A 59 12.78 2.55 20.52
N PHE A 60 12.12 3.61 21.01
CA PHE A 60 12.63 4.42 22.12
C PHE A 60 12.65 3.62 23.42
N ASP A 61 11.56 2.92 23.75
CA ASP A 61 11.50 2.07 24.95
C ASP A 61 12.59 0.98 24.92
N PHE A 62 12.83 0.37 23.76
CA PHE A 62 13.91 -0.60 23.56
C PHE A 62 15.29 0.01 23.80
N ALA A 63 15.53 1.25 23.34
CA ALA A 63 16.80 1.95 23.51
C ALA A 63 17.04 2.45 24.95
N ASP A 64 15.98 2.87 25.65
CA ASP A 64 16.06 3.44 27.00
C ASP A 64 16.24 2.37 28.07
N LYS A 65 15.80 1.14 27.81
CA LYS A 65 16.06 0.00 28.70
C LYS A 65 17.55 -0.32 28.72
N ARG A 66 18.16 -0.25 29.90
CA ARG A 66 19.51 -0.77 30.14
C ARG A 66 19.41 -2.19 30.69
N PRO A 67 19.86 -3.21 29.95
CA PRO A 67 19.94 -4.56 30.48
C PRO A 67 21.01 -4.65 31.56
N LEU A 68 20.77 -5.46 32.59
CA LEU A 68 21.73 -5.68 33.69
C LEU A 68 23.04 -6.33 33.22
N ASP A 69 22.99 -7.10 32.13
CA ASP A 69 24.10 -7.83 31.52
C ASP A 69 24.58 -7.21 30.18
N GLY A 70 24.00 -6.07 29.79
CA GLY A 70 24.31 -5.39 28.54
C GLY A 70 23.64 -5.95 27.27
N LEU A 71 22.80 -6.98 27.36
CA LEU A 71 22.09 -7.57 26.22
C LEU A 71 20.56 -7.43 26.38
N GLN A 72 19.90 -6.93 25.33
CA GLN A 72 18.43 -6.87 25.30
C GLN A 72 17.88 -8.30 25.30
N SER A 73 16.75 -8.52 25.98
CA SER A 73 16.14 -9.85 26.01
C SER A 73 15.47 -10.18 24.66
N ASP A 74 15.40 -11.48 24.33
CA ASP A 74 14.71 -11.95 23.11
C ASP A 74 13.25 -11.47 23.07
N VAL A 75 12.59 -11.34 24.22
CA VAL A 75 11.21 -10.83 24.34
C VAL A 75 11.13 -9.37 23.86
N GLU A 76 12.11 -8.55 24.20
CA GLU A 76 12.13 -7.13 23.81
C GLU A 76 12.42 -6.95 22.32
N ILE A 77 13.28 -7.81 21.78
CA ILE A 77 13.56 -7.86 20.34
C ILE A 77 12.29 -8.29 19.58
N ASP A 78 11.60 -9.33 20.05
CA ASP A 78 10.37 -9.84 19.45
C ASP A 78 9.25 -8.79 19.44
N ASP A 79 9.09 -8.03 20.52
CA ASP A 79 8.07 -7.00 20.61
C ASP A 79 8.36 -5.83 19.66
N LEU A 80 9.63 -5.41 19.54
CA LEU A 80 10.04 -4.41 18.55
C LEU A 80 9.80 -4.92 17.12
N GLU A 81 10.08 -6.20 16.86
CA GLU A 81 9.86 -6.82 15.56
C GLU A 81 8.37 -6.85 15.18
N LYS A 82 7.49 -7.21 16.12
CA LYS A 82 6.03 -7.21 15.89
C LYS A 82 5.54 -5.82 15.48
N CYS A 83 5.98 -4.78 16.19
CA CYS A 83 5.62 -3.40 15.84
C CYS A 83 6.13 -3.01 14.45
N ARG A 84 7.40 -3.34 14.12
CA ARG A 84 7.97 -3.09 12.79
C ARG A 84 7.14 -3.76 11.70
N ARG A 85 6.86 -5.06 11.84
CA ARG A 85 6.11 -5.85 10.86
C ARG A 85 4.73 -5.27 10.61
N GLY A 86 3.97 -4.96 11.67
CA GLY A 86 2.64 -4.36 11.53
C GLY A 86 2.68 -3.04 10.75
N PHE A 87 3.64 -2.17 11.06
CA PHE A 87 3.83 -0.91 10.35
C PHE A 87 4.22 -1.11 8.88
N GLU A 88 5.19 -1.97 8.59
CA GLU A 88 5.70 -2.19 7.23
C GLU A 88 4.65 -2.81 6.31
N GLU A 89 3.94 -3.85 6.77
CA GLU A 89 2.87 -4.50 5.99
C GLU A 89 1.75 -3.51 5.65
N ALA A 90 1.34 -2.67 6.62
CA ALA A 90 0.31 -1.66 6.37
C ALA A 90 0.78 -0.58 5.38
N ARG A 91 2.04 -0.13 5.49
CA ARG A 91 2.65 0.82 4.56
C ARG A 91 2.71 0.24 3.15
N ASP A 92 3.17 -1.00 3.01
CA ASP A 92 3.37 -1.63 1.71
C ASP A 92 2.03 -1.93 1.03
N ALA A 93 1.00 -2.31 1.80
CA ALA A 93 -0.37 -2.41 1.31
C ALA A 93 -0.92 -1.06 0.81
N PHE A 94 -0.60 0.05 1.48
CA PHE A 94 -1.01 1.38 1.02
C PHE A 94 -0.27 1.81 -0.25
N ILE A 95 1.01 1.50 -0.38
CA ILE A 95 1.78 1.72 -1.63
C ILE A 95 1.16 0.90 -2.78
N ALA A 96 0.79 -0.36 -2.53
CA ALA A 96 0.12 -1.20 -3.52
C ALA A 96 -1.23 -0.58 -3.95
N LEU A 97 -2.00 -0.03 -3.02
CA LEU A 97 -3.24 0.70 -3.32
C LEU A 97 -2.98 1.96 -4.16
N GLN A 98 -1.99 2.79 -3.79
CA GLN A 98 -1.61 3.97 -4.57
C GLN A 98 -1.24 3.58 -6.00
N ARG A 99 -0.45 2.53 -6.16
CA ARG A 99 -0.06 2.02 -7.46
C ARG A 99 -1.24 1.50 -8.27
N ALA A 100 -2.19 0.82 -7.64
CA ALA A 100 -3.42 0.37 -8.29
C ALA A 100 -4.27 1.56 -8.79
N ILE A 101 -4.32 2.66 -8.04
CA ILE A 101 -4.99 3.90 -8.47
C ILE A 101 -4.27 4.52 -9.67
N GLU A 102 -2.94 4.68 -9.61
CA GLU A 102 -2.14 5.24 -10.70
C GLU A 102 -2.28 4.47 -12.02
N LEU A 103 -2.35 3.14 -11.93
CA LEU A 103 -2.51 2.26 -13.09
C LEU A 103 -3.96 2.19 -13.60
N GLY A 104 -4.91 2.80 -12.88
CA GLY A 104 -6.35 2.74 -13.20
C GLY A 104 -7.00 1.40 -12.86
N TYR A 105 -6.35 0.56 -12.06
CA TYR A 105 -6.91 -0.68 -11.53
C TYR A 105 -7.94 -0.40 -10.45
N VAL A 106 -7.90 0.77 -9.83
CA VAL A 106 -8.89 1.23 -8.85
C VAL A 106 -9.44 2.56 -9.27
N THR A 107 -10.75 2.74 -9.07
CA THR A 107 -11.43 4.03 -9.24
C THR A 107 -11.82 4.53 -7.85
N VAL A 108 -11.36 5.73 -7.51
CA VAL A 108 -11.68 6.34 -6.21
C VAL A 108 -13.01 7.07 -6.32
N GLU A 109 -13.95 6.69 -5.48
CA GLU A 109 -15.23 7.37 -5.35
C GLU A 109 -15.07 8.62 -4.50
N TYR A 110 -15.43 9.76 -5.05
CA TYR A 110 -15.53 11.01 -4.31
C TYR A 110 -16.96 11.19 -3.85
N SER A 111 -17.16 11.24 -2.54
CA SER A 111 -18.38 11.77 -1.96
C SER A 111 -18.59 13.19 -2.51
N ARG A 112 -19.61 13.42 -3.34
CA ARG A 112 -20.01 14.78 -3.69
C ARG A 112 -20.45 15.46 -2.40
N GLY A 113 -19.56 16.24 -1.80
CA GLY A 113 -19.92 17.21 -0.78
C GLY A 113 -21.01 18.11 -1.37
N GLY A 114 -22.22 17.95 -0.88
CA GLY A 114 -23.34 18.82 -1.20
C GLY A 114 -22.96 20.24 -0.82
N VAL A 115 -23.08 21.15 -1.78
CA VAL A 115 -23.16 22.58 -1.51
C VAL A 115 -24.39 22.80 -0.64
N ARG A 116 -24.18 23.20 0.62
CA ARG A 116 -25.11 24.00 1.41
C ARG A 116 -24.31 24.94 2.30
#